data_AF-A0A9P0HTX8-F1
#
_entry.id   AF-A0A9P0HTX8-F1
#
_cell.length_a   1.000
_cell.length_b   1.000
_cell.length_c   1.000
_cell.angle_alpha   90.00
_cell.angle_beta   90.00
_cell.angle_gamma   90.00
#
_symmetry.space_group_name_H-M   'P 1'
#
loop_
_entity.id
_entity.type
_entity.pdbx_description
1 polymer ?
#
loop_
_entity_poly.entity_id
_entity_poly.type
_entity_poly.pdbx_seq_one_letter_code
_entity_poly.pdbx_strand_id
1 'polypeptide(L)'
;MMTSHFIKQTIFLIILIKGIELQKQTIPKHLIKCYKNGVLLYPMTMEIFIEIIRKIENHPYFLNDMRIFSSTLFHRFSRDGIEKDRYFVTSEENTIPYTTTGFQSFKFHLLSHYLLPQPMNNFPEDAITLEEWCTLHFMLSSSVDIWERGDENLMCPQSFKNQNTSLIHNRRKSACPIEKGVVRTKGFGTVSLNHVISAIAAALQPLRVQPDQMLEGNMNNNRYEENMYVDNKWVSTFSGDLAEMLIIQKPIIKNYYSFGIGGNWNDIRLPINHYLNVDNEVIEKELWQFTDAEIIGAIDGMRLAQEVLSWTQSRRTLRLSQLLESYYTNRCTSHLHPAHASKRKLFFSEIMRSDDKFVEQVQSFSHILADYMPNYIINKSIINTESERIVDNFNDYASNYLLTQEQFHEEIHTKMKIRMNVIYDNTWSEYETLTFLLELAERIDVSYHGSSITVIAGDIGNIIVKDCKSIGELFYNWRTYVHDRGTMLLPEILAKLNKMTIDEKSSVEDPEWFTDITVILGMSTSLDDQDITDSMTLLKSIKQQNPGINNK
;
A
#
# COMPACT_ATOMS: atom_id res chain seq x y z
N MET A 1 -2.89 53.07 -40.52
CA MET A 1 -3.77 52.80 -39.35
C MET A 1 -4.38 51.38 -39.35
N MET A 2 -4.08 50.49 -40.32
CA MET A 2 -4.61 49.11 -40.38
C MET A 2 -3.64 48.03 -39.84
N THR A 3 -2.37 48.36 -39.58
CA THR A 3 -1.35 47.38 -39.14
C THR A 3 -1.36 47.12 -37.63
N SER A 4 -1.91 48.02 -36.82
CA SER A 4 -1.98 47.86 -35.35
C SER A 4 -3.12 46.94 -34.89
N HIS A 5 -4.15 46.72 -35.72
CA HIS A 5 -5.32 45.93 -35.30
C HIS A 5 -5.09 44.43 -35.49
N PHE A 6 -4.32 44.04 -36.51
CA PHE A 6 -3.94 42.65 -36.79
C PHE A 6 -2.97 42.08 -35.73
N ILE A 7 -2.07 42.92 -35.21
CA ILE A 7 -1.12 42.51 -34.15
C ILE A 7 -1.84 42.29 -32.82
N LYS A 8 -2.86 43.12 -32.49
CA LYS A 8 -3.67 42.92 -31.28
C LYS A 8 -4.57 41.68 -31.37
N GLN A 9 -5.13 41.36 -32.54
CA GLN A 9 -5.93 40.14 -32.73
C GLN A 9 -5.09 38.86 -32.69
N THR A 10 -3.87 38.88 -33.22
CA THR A 10 -2.96 37.71 -33.14
C THR A 10 -2.42 37.50 -31.73
N ILE A 11 -2.12 38.56 -30.97
CA ILE A 11 -1.72 38.43 -29.56
C ILE A 11 -2.89 37.94 -28.70
N PHE A 12 -4.13 38.36 -28.96
CA PHE A 12 -5.31 37.87 -28.24
C PHE A 12 -5.62 36.40 -28.56
N LEU A 13 -5.38 35.96 -29.80
CA LEU A 13 -5.56 34.55 -30.21
C LEU A 13 -4.47 33.64 -29.60
N ILE A 14 -3.23 34.11 -29.46
CA ILE A 14 -2.14 33.36 -28.79
C ILE A 14 -2.36 33.27 -27.28
N ILE A 15 -2.99 34.29 -26.66
CA ILE A 15 -3.36 34.24 -25.23
C ILE A 15 -4.56 33.31 -24.99
N LEU A 16 -5.49 33.21 -25.94
CA LEU A 16 -6.60 32.23 -25.86
C LEU A 16 -6.14 30.78 -26.07
N ILE A 17 -5.11 30.53 -26.89
CA ILE A 17 -4.53 29.18 -27.05
C ILE A 17 -3.72 28.76 -25.80
N LYS A 18 -3.18 29.72 -25.02
CA LYS A 18 -2.60 29.44 -23.69
C LYS A 18 -3.63 29.17 -22.58
N GLY A 19 -4.93 29.29 -22.87
CA GLY A 19 -6.02 29.12 -21.90
C GLY A 19 -6.61 27.70 -21.83
N ILE A 20 -6.21 26.78 -22.71
CA ILE A 20 -6.67 25.37 -22.67
C ILE A 20 -5.53 24.45 -23.09
N GLU A 21 -4.36 24.62 -22.49
CA GLU A 21 -3.58 23.44 -22.15
C GLU A 21 -4.06 23.07 -20.75
N LEU A 22 -4.98 22.11 -20.64
CA LEU A 22 -4.95 21.21 -19.49
C LEU A 22 -3.49 20.79 -19.43
N GLN A 23 -2.71 21.34 -18.49
CA GLN A 23 -1.35 20.88 -18.25
C GLN A 23 -1.45 19.37 -18.24
N LYS A 24 -0.81 18.69 -19.21
CA LYS A 24 -0.58 17.25 -19.09
C LYS A 24 0.06 17.11 -17.71
N GLN A 25 -0.72 16.70 -16.71
CA GLN A 25 -0.27 16.72 -15.34
C GLN A 25 0.81 15.63 -15.28
N THR A 26 2.05 16.10 -15.26
CA THR A 26 3.23 15.26 -15.33
C THR A 26 3.49 14.68 -13.95
N ILE A 27 3.96 13.43 -13.92
CA ILE A 27 4.39 12.78 -12.68
C ILE A 27 5.36 13.72 -11.92
N PRO A 28 5.16 13.94 -10.60
CA PRO A 28 6.05 14.76 -9.80
C PRO A 28 7.51 14.33 -9.91
N LYS A 29 8.43 15.30 -9.94
CA LYS A 29 9.86 15.06 -10.19
C LYS A 29 10.49 14.00 -9.28
N HIS A 30 10.06 13.93 -8.03
CA HIS A 30 10.57 12.96 -7.05
C HIS A 30 10.07 11.52 -7.28
N LEU A 31 8.97 11.33 -8.03
CA LEU A 31 8.41 10.01 -8.36
C LEU A 31 8.84 9.48 -9.72
N ILE A 32 9.38 10.35 -10.59
CA ILE A 32 9.87 10.01 -11.93
C ILE A 32 10.76 8.74 -11.93
N LYS A 33 11.63 8.58 -10.92
CA LYS A 33 12.55 7.43 -10.84
C LYS A 33 11.81 6.09 -10.69
N CYS A 34 10.62 6.08 -10.09
CA CYS A 34 9.78 4.89 -9.92
C CYS A 34 9.19 4.37 -11.24
N TYR A 35 9.21 5.19 -12.29
CA TYR A 35 8.63 4.88 -13.60
C TYR A 35 9.66 4.78 -14.73
N LYS A 36 10.94 5.07 -14.47
CA LYS A 36 12.02 5.01 -15.47
C LYS A 36 12.71 3.65 -15.54
N ASN A 37 12.92 3.01 -14.39
CA ASN A 37 13.69 1.78 -14.26
C ASN A 37 12.82 0.69 -13.64
N GLY A 38 13.10 -0.59 -13.93
CA GLY A 38 12.45 -1.73 -13.28
C GLY A 38 12.88 -1.85 -11.82
N VAL A 39 12.40 -0.93 -10.97
CA VAL A 39 12.67 -0.90 -9.53
C VAL A 39 12.15 -2.19 -8.90
N LEU A 40 12.98 -2.84 -8.09
CA LEU A 40 12.55 -4.00 -7.31
C LEU A 40 11.56 -3.51 -6.24
N LEU A 41 10.29 -3.87 -6.41
CA LEU A 41 9.26 -3.59 -5.42
C LEU A 41 9.27 -4.64 -4.32
N TYR A 42 9.06 -4.20 -3.08
CA TYR A 42 8.86 -5.09 -1.96
C TYR A 42 7.46 -5.70 -2.01
N PRO A 43 7.21 -6.83 -1.32
CA PRO A 43 5.87 -7.36 -1.15
C PRO A 43 4.90 -6.30 -0.62
N MET A 44 3.74 -6.18 -1.27
CA MET A 44 2.68 -5.22 -0.95
C MET A 44 1.87 -5.68 0.26
N THR A 45 2.53 -5.85 1.41
CA THR A 45 1.91 -6.25 2.67
C THR A 45 1.87 -5.12 3.69
N MET A 46 0.92 -5.21 4.62
CA MET A 46 0.80 -4.26 5.73
C MET A 46 2.04 -4.24 6.62
N GLU A 47 2.70 -5.38 6.81
CA GLU A 47 3.92 -5.50 7.62
C GLU A 47 5.06 -4.68 7.02
N ILE A 48 5.30 -4.82 5.70
CA ILE A 48 6.31 -4.02 5.00
C ILE A 48 5.97 -2.52 5.05
N PHE A 49 4.71 -2.16 4.86
CA PHE A 49 4.28 -0.76 4.97
C PHE A 49 4.58 -0.18 6.36
N ILE A 50 4.23 -0.90 7.43
CA ILE A 50 4.49 -0.49 8.82
C ILE A 50 6.01 -0.41 9.08
N GLU A 51 6.81 -1.34 8.56
CA GLU A 51 8.27 -1.32 8.69
C GLU A 51 8.89 -0.08 8.03
N ILE A 52 8.48 0.26 6.80
CA ILE A 52 8.96 1.46 6.10
C ILE A 52 8.59 2.73 6.88
N ILE A 53 7.34 2.83 7.37
CA ILE A 53 6.90 3.95 8.22
C ILE A 53 7.76 4.04 9.49
N ARG A 54 7.97 2.90 10.17
CA ARG A 54 8.76 2.85 11.41
C ARG A 54 10.21 3.25 11.17
N LYS A 55 10.80 2.86 10.03
CA LYS A 55 12.15 3.26 9.62
C LYS A 55 12.26 4.78 9.48
N ILE A 56 11.27 5.42 8.86
CA ILE A 56 11.19 6.89 8.76
C ILE A 56 11.08 7.52 10.15
N GLU A 57 10.18 7.01 11.01
CA GLU A 57 9.96 7.55 12.37
C GLU A 57 11.13 7.36 13.33
N ASN A 58 11.99 6.36 13.08
CA ASN A 58 13.20 6.10 13.84
C ASN A 58 14.41 6.92 13.36
N HIS A 59 14.29 7.63 12.25
CA HIS A 59 15.39 8.43 11.74
C HIS A 59 15.75 9.56 12.73
N PRO A 60 17.04 9.81 13.05
CA PRO A 60 17.44 10.79 14.06
C PRO A 60 16.94 12.22 13.81
N TYR A 61 16.73 12.58 12.53
CA TYR A 61 16.23 13.90 12.12
C TYR A 61 14.72 13.95 11.89
N PHE A 62 13.99 12.88 12.21
CA PHE A 62 12.54 12.87 12.11
C PHE A 62 11.92 13.58 13.33
N LEU A 63 11.24 14.70 13.07
CA LEU A 63 10.65 15.56 14.11
C LEU A 63 9.12 15.66 14.01
N ASN A 64 8.49 14.94 13.08
CA ASN A 64 7.07 15.08 12.82
C ASN A 64 6.24 14.27 13.83
N ASP A 65 5.18 14.91 14.35
CA ASP A 65 4.12 14.18 15.04
C ASP A 65 3.29 13.38 14.02
N MET A 66 2.43 12.48 14.51
CA MET A 66 1.56 11.66 13.65
C MET A 66 0.71 12.51 12.70
N ARG A 67 0.32 13.72 13.14
CA ARG A 67 -0.53 14.66 12.39
C ARG A 67 0.20 15.23 11.17
N ILE A 68 1.41 15.74 11.36
CA ILE A 68 2.24 16.24 10.25
C ILE A 68 2.67 15.08 9.36
N PHE A 69 2.97 13.93 9.96
CA PHE A 69 3.49 12.80 9.22
C PHE A 69 2.46 12.14 8.31
N SER A 70 1.21 11.94 8.76
CA SER A 70 0.14 11.38 7.93
C SER A 70 -0.16 12.25 6.71
N SER A 71 -0.24 13.58 6.89
CA SER A 71 -0.33 14.54 5.79
C SER A 71 0.89 14.44 4.86
N THR A 72 2.11 14.42 5.42
CA THR A 72 3.34 14.31 4.63
C THR A 72 3.37 13.04 3.79
N LEU A 73 2.93 11.90 4.33
CA LEU A 73 2.83 10.65 3.58
C LEU A 73 1.88 10.77 2.40
N PHE A 74 0.67 11.28 2.62
CA PHE A 74 -0.32 11.50 1.56
C PHE A 74 0.24 12.44 0.47
N HIS A 75 0.70 13.63 0.85
CA HIS A 75 1.14 14.63 -0.11
C HIS A 75 2.43 14.29 -0.85
N ARG A 76 3.33 13.48 -0.26
CA ARG A 76 4.61 13.12 -0.88
C ARG A 76 4.52 11.83 -1.69
N PHE A 77 3.77 10.83 -1.24
CA PHE A 77 3.76 9.49 -1.82
C PHE A 77 2.46 9.11 -2.52
N SER A 78 1.30 9.65 -2.16
CA SER A 78 0.06 9.37 -2.90
C SER A 78 -0.06 10.27 -4.13
N ARG A 79 -0.33 9.68 -5.29
CA ARG A 79 -0.71 10.38 -6.52
C ARG A 79 -1.68 9.50 -7.31
N ASP A 80 -2.96 9.68 -7.04
CA ASP A 80 -3.98 8.84 -7.67
C ASP A 80 -4.16 9.17 -9.15
N GLY A 81 -4.60 8.18 -9.91
CA GLY A 81 -4.89 8.31 -11.34
C GLY A 81 -3.66 8.36 -12.25
N ILE A 82 -2.49 7.90 -11.80
CA ILE A 82 -1.34 7.70 -12.70
C ILE A 82 -1.60 6.49 -13.60
N GLU A 83 -1.77 6.75 -14.89
CA GLU A 83 -2.02 5.74 -15.91
C GLU A 83 -0.91 5.74 -16.97
N LYS A 84 -0.77 4.62 -17.70
CA LYS A 84 0.05 4.60 -18.91
C LYS A 84 -0.63 5.44 -20.00
N ASP A 85 0.13 6.32 -20.65
CA ASP A 85 -0.38 7.19 -21.72
C ASP A 85 -0.96 6.32 -22.87
N ARG A 86 -2.23 6.57 -23.17
CA ARG A 86 -3.03 5.84 -24.17
C ARG A 86 -2.49 6.01 -25.59
N TYR A 87 -1.82 7.13 -25.85
CA TYR A 87 -1.31 7.53 -27.18
C TYR A 87 0.17 7.21 -27.38
N PHE A 88 0.85 6.72 -26.35
CA PHE A 88 2.29 6.56 -26.37
C PHE A 88 2.68 5.21 -26.96
N VAL A 89 3.00 5.16 -28.27
CA VAL A 89 3.23 3.92 -29.03
C VAL A 89 4.70 3.47 -29.06
N THR A 90 5.67 4.36 -28.81
CA THR A 90 7.11 4.03 -28.88
C THR A 90 7.90 4.72 -27.76
N SER A 91 8.54 3.93 -26.90
CA SER A 91 9.52 4.41 -25.93
C SER A 91 10.79 4.89 -26.65
N GLU A 92 10.94 6.20 -26.81
CA GLU A 92 12.28 6.76 -26.94
C GLU A 92 13.05 6.52 -25.64
N GLU A 93 14.38 6.38 -25.72
CA GLU A 93 15.26 5.99 -24.60
C GLU A 93 15.22 6.91 -23.35
N ASN A 94 14.41 7.97 -23.33
CA ASN A 94 14.29 8.92 -22.22
C ASN A 94 12.87 9.40 -21.90
N THR A 95 11.83 8.75 -22.46
CA THR A 95 10.43 9.14 -22.25
C THR A 95 9.72 8.23 -21.24
N ILE A 96 9.01 8.81 -20.26
CA ILE A 96 8.16 8.06 -19.34
C ILE A 96 6.75 7.98 -19.92
N PRO A 97 6.20 6.78 -20.17
CA PRO A 97 4.90 6.62 -20.82
C PRO A 97 3.74 6.71 -19.80
N TYR A 98 3.80 7.61 -18.83
CA TYR A 98 2.80 7.71 -17.75
C TYR A 98 2.39 9.15 -17.48
N THR A 99 1.11 9.35 -17.19
CA THR A 99 0.47 10.65 -16.93
C THR A 99 -0.62 10.51 -15.87
N THR A 100 -0.94 11.58 -15.13
CA THR A 100 -2.09 11.57 -14.21
C THR A 100 -3.37 11.90 -14.96
N THR A 101 -3.96 10.89 -15.61
CA THR A 101 -5.17 11.01 -16.44
C THR A 101 -6.34 10.17 -15.94
N GLY A 102 -6.10 9.27 -14.98
CA GLY A 102 -7.16 8.44 -14.39
C GLY A 102 -8.14 9.29 -13.59
N PHE A 103 -9.40 8.83 -13.52
CA PHE A 103 -10.47 9.58 -12.87
C PHE A 103 -10.20 9.85 -11.38
N GLN A 104 -9.46 8.96 -10.71
CA GLN A 104 -9.12 9.11 -9.28
C GLN A 104 -8.33 10.40 -9.01
N SER A 105 -7.66 10.96 -10.04
CA SER A 105 -6.90 12.20 -9.93
C SER A 105 -7.77 13.41 -9.57
N PHE A 106 -9.06 13.41 -9.93
CA PHE A 106 -9.98 14.52 -9.65
C PHE A 106 -10.29 14.63 -8.15
N LYS A 107 -10.72 13.52 -7.52
CA LYS A 107 -10.91 13.46 -6.06
C LYS A 107 -9.60 13.73 -5.32
N PHE A 108 -8.50 13.12 -5.76
CA PHE A 108 -7.18 13.34 -5.17
C PHE A 108 -6.77 14.81 -5.19
N HIS A 109 -7.02 15.53 -6.29
CA HIS A 109 -6.73 16.96 -6.38
C HIS A 109 -7.53 17.76 -5.34
N LEU A 110 -8.85 17.52 -5.24
CA LEU A 110 -9.69 18.21 -4.27
C LEU A 110 -9.27 17.91 -2.82
N LEU A 111 -8.95 16.65 -2.53
CA LEU A 111 -8.42 16.23 -1.22
C LEU A 111 -7.11 16.94 -0.90
N SER A 112 -6.12 16.84 -1.79
CA SER A 112 -4.78 17.39 -1.58
C SER A 112 -4.72 18.92 -1.56
N HIS A 113 -5.59 19.62 -2.29
CA HIS A 113 -5.51 21.07 -2.36
C HIS A 113 -6.35 21.76 -1.27
N TYR A 114 -7.53 21.21 -0.94
CA TYR A 114 -8.52 21.92 -0.13
C TYR A 114 -8.90 21.24 1.18
N LEU A 115 -8.89 19.91 1.25
CA LEU A 115 -9.48 19.19 2.38
C LEU A 115 -8.44 18.63 3.34
N LEU A 116 -7.23 18.36 2.86
CA LEU A 116 -6.13 17.88 3.66
C LEU A 116 -5.11 19.00 3.94
N PRO A 117 -4.55 19.02 5.16
CA PRO A 117 -3.60 20.04 5.57
C PRO A 117 -2.28 19.88 4.81
N GLN A 118 -1.69 20.99 4.38
CA GLN A 118 -0.42 20.96 3.64
C GLN A 118 0.73 20.39 4.50
N PRO A 119 1.66 19.64 3.88
CA PRO A 119 2.74 18.99 4.61
C PRO A 119 3.82 19.99 5.04
N MET A 120 4.65 19.62 6.01
CA MET A 120 5.87 20.36 6.34
C MET A 120 7.05 19.88 5.49
N ASN A 121 7.97 20.79 5.14
CA ASN A 121 9.12 20.50 4.27
C ASN A 121 10.31 19.83 4.99
N ASN A 122 10.08 18.98 5.99
CA ASN A 122 11.11 18.40 6.86
C ASN A 122 11.20 16.87 6.78
N PHE A 123 10.82 16.28 5.65
CA PHE A 123 10.94 14.83 5.44
C PHE A 123 12.41 14.41 5.24
N PRO A 124 12.94 13.43 5.99
CA PRO A 124 14.30 12.93 5.80
C PRO A 124 14.39 12.03 4.56
N GLU A 125 14.90 12.57 3.45
CA GLU A 125 14.97 11.84 2.17
C GLU A 125 15.93 10.65 2.17
N ASP A 126 16.89 10.64 3.10
CA ASP A 126 17.88 9.60 3.33
C ASP A 126 17.39 8.48 4.27
N ALA A 127 16.19 8.60 4.84
CA ALA A 127 15.65 7.60 5.76
C ALA A 127 15.27 6.28 5.08
N ILE A 128 14.97 6.30 3.77
CA ILE A 128 14.52 5.14 2.99
C ILE A 128 15.23 5.06 1.63
N THR A 129 15.37 3.85 1.08
CA THR A 129 15.97 3.62 -0.24
C THR A 129 15.00 3.99 -1.37
N LEU A 130 15.49 3.99 -2.62
CA LEU A 130 14.64 4.22 -3.79
C LEU A 130 13.56 3.13 -3.95
N GLU A 131 13.89 1.89 -3.66
CA GLU A 131 12.98 0.74 -3.73
C GLU A 131 11.87 0.85 -2.67
N GLU A 132 12.22 1.22 -1.43
CA GLU A 132 11.25 1.49 -0.36
C GLU A 132 10.37 2.70 -0.72
N TRP A 133 10.97 3.75 -1.28
CA TRP A 133 10.26 4.95 -1.72
C TRP A 133 9.21 4.63 -2.80
N CYS A 134 9.60 3.87 -3.82
CA CYS A 134 8.70 3.50 -4.90
C CYS A 134 7.65 2.49 -4.43
N THR A 135 8.00 1.56 -3.56
CA THR A 135 7.03 0.64 -2.94
C THR A 135 5.98 1.45 -2.15
N LEU A 136 6.40 2.39 -1.31
CA LEU A 136 5.50 3.24 -0.53
C LEU A 136 4.57 4.06 -1.44
N HIS A 137 5.09 4.58 -2.56
CA HIS A 137 4.29 5.26 -3.57
C HIS A 137 3.22 4.34 -4.20
N PHE A 138 3.58 3.12 -4.61
CA PHE A 138 2.64 2.16 -5.21
C PHE A 138 1.64 1.56 -4.21
N MET A 139 1.98 1.52 -2.92
CA MET A 139 1.07 1.16 -1.83
C MET A 139 0.02 2.26 -1.54
N LEU A 140 0.32 3.52 -1.84
CA LEU A 140 -0.53 4.68 -1.49
C LEU A 140 -1.23 5.35 -2.67
N SER A 141 -0.89 5.02 -3.92
CA SER A 141 -1.43 5.69 -5.11
C SER A 141 -2.46 4.81 -5.82
N SER A 142 -3.74 5.18 -5.69
CA SER A 142 -4.86 4.48 -6.31
C SER A 142 -4.86 4.70 -7.82
N SER A 143 -4.79 3.60 -8.57
CA SER A 143 -4.92 3.60 -10.04
C SER A 143 -5.18 2.18 -10.52
N VAL A 144 -5.73 2.04 -11.73
CA VAL A 144 -5.94 0.74 -12.37
C VAL A 144 -5.15 0.67 -13.67
N ASP A 145 -4.24 -0.30 -13.77
CA ASP A 145 -3.55 -0.59 -15.04
C ASP A 145 -4.41 -1.52 -15.89
N ILE A 146 -5.09 -0.92 -16.86
CA ILE A 146 -6.04 -1.59 -17.73
C ILE A 146 -5.40 -2.30 -18.92
N TRP A 147 -4.09 -2.23 -19.12
CA TRP A 147 -3.46 -2.67 -20.37
C TRP A 147 -2.95 -4.11 -20.30
N GLU A 148 -3.12 -4.84 -21.41
CA GLU A 148 -2.59 -6.20 -21.57
C GLU A 148 -1.06 -6.24 -21.39
N ARG A 149 -0.58 -7.26 -20.68
CA ARG A 149 0.84 -7.45 -20.34
C ARG A 149 1.54 -8.55 -21.13
N GLY A 150 0.77 -9.39 -21.82
CA GLY A 150 1.25 -10.58 -22.53
C GLY A 150 1.38 -11.84 -21.68
N ASP A 151 1.09 -11.77 -20.38
CA ASP A 151 1.10 -12.90 -19.44
C ASP A 151 -0.30 -13.29 -18.93
N GLU A 152 -1.36 -12.75 -19.56
CA GLU A 152 -2.78 -12.95 -19.17
C GLU A 152 -3.14 -14.45 -19.05
N ASN A 153 -2.59 -15.29 -19.92
CA ASN A 153 -2.82 -16.73 -19.93
C ASN A 153 -2.29 -17.45 -18.68
N LEU A 154 -1.34 -16.87 -17.97
CA LEU A 154 -0.77 -17.41 -16.74
C LEU A 154 -1.40 -16.78 -15.51
N MET A 155 -1.59 -15.46 -15.53
CA MET A 155 -1.97 -14.67 -14.35
C MET A 155 -3.47 -14.50 -14.19
N CYS A 156 -4.23 -14.32 -15.27
CA CYS A 156 -5.66 -14.03 -15.14
C CYS A 156 -6.48 -15.27 -14.78
N PRO A 157 -7.61 -15.12 -14.06
CA PRO A 157 -8.46 -16.25 -13.75
C PRO A 157 -9.00 -16.90 -15.02
N GLN A 158 -9.09 -18.24 -15.01
CA GLN A 158 -9.44 -19.05 -16.19
C GLN A 158 -10.76 -18.62 -16.85
N SER A 159 -11.72 -18.14 -16.07
CA SER A 159 -13.02 -17.62 -16.55
C SER A 159 -12.91 -16.39 -17.45
N PHE A 160 -11.77 -15.68 -17.45
CA PHE A 160 -11.59 -14.41 -18.18
C PHE A 160 -10.57 -14.52 -19.32
N LYS A 161 -9.83 -15.63 -19.45
CA LYS A 161 -8.75 -15.81 -20.44
C LYS A 161 -9.18 -15.70 -21.91
N ASN A 162 -10.48 -15.84 -22.20
CA ASN A 162 -11.03 -15.78 -23.56
C ASN A 162 -11.89 -14.54 -23.81
N GLN A 163 -11.85 -13.54 -22.93
CA GLN A 163 -12.61 -12.30 -23.17
C GLN A 163 -11.93 -11.48 -24.26
N ASN A 164 -12.67 -11.24 -25.35
CA ASN A 164 -12.27 -10.29 -26.38
C ASN A 164 -12.46 -8.88 -25.83
N THR A 165 -11.42 -8.35 -25.20
CA THR A 165 -11.36 -6.96 -24.79
C THR A 165 -11.14 -6.06 -26.00
N SER A 166 -11.65 -4.84 -25.93
CA SER A 166 -11.56 -3.87 -27.03
C SER A 166 -10.12 -3.46 -27.30
N LEU A 167 -9.85 -3.22 -28.58
CA LEU A 167 -8.62 -2.60 -29.07
C LEU A 167 -8.78 -1.08 -29.03
N ILE A 168 -7.97 -0.41 -28.22
CA ILE A 168 -7.85 1.04 -28.17
C ILE A 168 -6.44 1.38 -28.67
N HIS A 169 -6.34 2.10 -29.80
CA HIS A 169 -5.05 2.52 -30.38
C HIS A 169 -4.05 1.36 -30.54
N ASN A 170 -4.50 0.24 -31.09
CA ASN A 170 -3.72 -1.01 -31.25
C ASN A 170 -3.23 -1.67 -29.94
N ARG A 171 -3.74 -1.24 -28.77
CA ARG A 171 -3.55 -1.91 -27.49
C ARG A 171 -4.84 -2.53 -27.01
N ARG A 172 -4.76 -3.71 -26.42
CA ARG A 172 -5.91 -4.39 -25.81
C ARG A 172 -5.98 -4.07 -24.34
N LYS A 173 -7.22 -3.97 -23.82
CA LYS A 173 -7.41 -3.97 -22.36
C LYS A 173 -7.08 -5.37 -21.81
N SER A 174 -6.53 -5.42 -20.59
CA SER A 174 -6.28 -6.65 -19.83
C SER A 174 -7.60 -7.29 -19.45
N ALA A 175 -7.66 -8.63 -19.47
CA ALA A 175 -8.80 -9.39 -18.95
C ALA A 175 -8.81 -9.42 -17.42
N CYS A 176 -7.68 -9.08 -16.78
CA CYS A 176 -7.59 -8.86 -15.34
C CYS A 176 -6.72 -7.61 -15.06
N PRO A 177 -7.33 -6.40 -15.08
CA PRO A 177 -6.64 -5.15 -14.76
C PRO A 177 -5.94 -5.21 -13.39
N ILE A 178 -4.85 -4.48 -13.23
CA ILE A 178 -4.12 -4.41 -11.95
C ILE A 178 -4.59 -3.22 -11.14
N GLU A 179 -5.10 -3.47 -9.93
CA GLU A 179 -5.36 -2.45 -8.93
C GLU A 179 -4.07 -2.09 -8.18
N LYS A 180 -3.77 -0.79 -8.08
CA LYS A 180 -2.66 -0.21 -7.32
C LYS A 180 -3.19 0.60 -6.14
N GLY A 181 -2.32 0.97 -5.20
CA GLY A 181 -2.70 1.71 -4.00
C GLY A 181 -3.32 0.82 -2.92
N VAL A 182 -3.09 -0.50 -3.02
CA VAL A 182 -3.64 -1.51 -2.13
C VAL A 182 -2.55 -2.37 -1.53
N VAL A 183 -2.80 -2.87 -0.32
CA VAL A 183 -1.92 -3.81 0.39
C VAL A 183 -2.69 -4.99 0.92
N ARG A 184 -2.01 -6.12 1.00
CA ARG A 184 -2.52 -7.32 1.63
C ARG A 184 -2.32 -7.23 3.14
N THR A 185 -3.38 -7.53 3.88
CA THR A 185 -3.31 -7.75 5.33
C THR A 185 -3.43 -9.25 5.63
N LYS A 186 -2.77 -9.71 6.68
CA LYS A 186 -2.86 -11.11 7.11
C LYS A 186 -4.20 -11.37 7.81
N GLY A 187 -5.09 -12.09 7.14
CA GLY A 187 -6.40 -12.46 7.70
C GLY A 187 -7.49 -11.40 7.57
N PHE A 188 -7.15 -10.16 7.19
CA PHE A 188 -8.12 -9.06 7.06
C PHE A 188 -8.38 -8.61 5.61
N GLY A 189 -7.88 -9.33 4.61
CA GLY A 189 -8.14 -9.02 3.18
C GLY A 189 -7.23 -7.93 2.61
N THR A 190 -7.64 -7.37 1.47
CA THR A 190 -6.91 -6.30 0.78
C THR A 190 -7.45 -4.94 1.20
N VAL A 191 -6.58 -3.95 1.40
CA VAL A 191 -6.95 -2.64 1.94
C VAL A 191 -6.29 -1.53 1.13
N SER A 192 -7.04 -0.48 0.78
CA SER A 192 -6.47 0.75 0.25
C SER A 192 -5.90 1.61 1.37
N LEU A 193 -4.57 1.76 1.40
CA LEU A 193 -3.89 2.54 2.43
C LEU A 193 -4.07 4.04 2.26
N ASN A 194 -4.37 4.49 1.04
CA ASN A 194 -4.61 5.90 0.78
C ASN A 194 -5.80 6.41 1.62
N HIS A 195 -6.91 5.68 1.62
CA HIS A 195 -8.10 5.97 2.41
C HIS A 195 -7.79 5.97 3.93
N VAL A 196 -6.97 5.03 4.39
CA VAL A 196 -6.56 4.95 5.79
C VAL A 196 -5.72 6.16 6.21
N ILE A 197 -4.67 6.49 5.44
CA ILE A 197 -3.74 7.58 5.78
C ILE A 197 -4.42 8.95 5.63
N SER A 198 -5.20 9.16 4.57
CA SER A 198 -5.95 10.41 4.37
C SER A 198 -7.00 10.62 5.47
N ALA A 199 -7.72 9.57 5.89
CA ALA A 199 -8.67 9.66 6.99
C ALA A 199 -8.00 9.99 8.33
N ILE A 200 -6.84 9.38 8.64
CA ILE A 200 -6.05 9.74 9.83
C ILE A 200 -5.61 11.21 9.77
N ALA A 201 -5.11 11.67 8.62
CA ALA A 201 -4.72 13.06 8.43
C ALA A 201 -5.91 14.03 8.62
N ALA A 202 -7.05 13.71 8.01
CA ALA A 202 -8.30 14.47 8.14
C ALA A 202 -8.79 14.52 9.59
N ALA A 203 -8.68 13.41 10.33
CA ALA A 203 -9.13 13.34 11.71
C ALA A 203 -8.23 14.09 12.70
N LEU A 204 -6.92 14.09 12.46
CA LEU A 204 -5.96 14.84 13.27
C LEU A 204 -6.04 16.35 12.99
N GLN A 205 -6.62 16.76 11.86
CA GLN A 205 -6.91 18.15 11.52
C GLN A 205 -8.32 18.28 10.89
N PRO A 206 -9.38 18.16 11.70
CA PRO A 206 -10.75 18.21 11.20
C PRO A 206 -11.01 19.55 10.51
N LEU A 207 -11.55 19.48 9.29
CA LEU A 207 -11.85 20.65 8.48
C LEU A 207 -13.24 20.52 7.86
N ARG A 208 -13.99 21.62 7.88
CA ARG A 208 -15.24 21.78 7.14
C ARG A 208 -15.10 22.93 6.17
N VAL A 209 -15.37 22.67 4.90
CA VAL A 209 -15.18 23.62 3.80
C VAL A 209 -16.50 23.83 3.08
N GLN A 210 -16.79 25.07 2.71
CA GLN A 210 -17.94 25.37 1.86
C GLN A 210 -17.57 25.19 0.38
N PRO A 211 -18.50 24.75 -0.49
CA PRO A 211 -18.26 24.56 -1.92
C PRO A 211 -17.57 25.75 -2.61
N ASP A 212 -17.99 26.97 -2.29
CA ASP A 212 -17.45 28.22 -2.85
C ASP A 212 -15.95 28.43 -2.58
N GLN A 213 -15.41 27.80 -1.54
CA GLN A 213 -13.99 27.90 -1.18
C GLN A 213 -13.12 26.90 -1.95
N MET A 214 -13.73 25.87 -2.55
CA MET A 214 -13.03 24.79 -3.29
C MET A 214 -13.05 24.99 -4.81
N LEU A 215 -13.87 25.93 -5.30
CA LEU A 215 -14.04 26.21 -6.71
C LEU A 215 -13.39 27.56 -7.05
N GLU A 216 -12.37 27.54 -7.90
CA GLU A 216 -11.71 28.78 -8.33
C GLU A 216 -12.67 29.65 -9.16
N GLY A 217 -12.59 30.98 -8.96
CA GLY A 217 -13.61 32.01 -9.23
C GLY A 217 -14.08 32.27 -10.67
N ASN A 218 -14.37 31.23 -11.45
CA ASN A 218 -15.07 31.33 -12.74
C ASN A 218 -15.99 30.14 -13.05
N MET A 219 -16.15 29.18 -12.13
CA MET A 219 -17.01 28.01 -12.30
C MET A 219 -18.47 28.32 -11.86
N ASN A 220 -19.16 29.12 -12.70
CA ASN A 220 -20.62 29.29 -12.80
C ASN A 220 -21.46 29.83 -11.61
N ASN A 221 -22.52 30.58 -12.00
CA ASN A 221 -23.58 31.21 -11.20
C ASN A 221 -24.47 30.26 -10.36
N ASN A 222 -24.02 29.04 -10.06
CA ASN A 222 -24.79 28.11 -9.25
C ASN A 222 -24.65 28.52 -7.79
N ARG A 223 -25.72 29.08 -7.23
CA ARG A 223 -25.80 29.28 -5.78
C ARG A 223 -25.96 27.90 -5.14
N TYR A 224 -24.92 27.42 -4.47
CA TYR A 224 -25.04 26.31 -3.54
C TYR A 224 -25.94 26.70 -2.38
N GLU A 225 -26.53 25.70 -1.72
CA GLU A 225 -27.33 25.96 -0.53
C GLU A 225 -26.44 26.58 0.57
N GLU A 226 -26.91 27.63 1.25
CA GLU A 226 -26.11 28.40 2.21
C GLU A 226 -25.54 27.53 3.37
N ASN A 227 -26.16 26.38 3.64
CA ASN A 227 -25.76 25.45 4.69
C ASN A 227 -24.94 24.25 4.19
N MET A 228 -24.61 24.20 2.90
CA MET A 228 -23.86 23.10 2.31
C MET A 228 -22.38 23.18 2.74
N TYR A 229 -21.88 22.10 3.33
CA TYR A 229 -20.47 21.98 3.71
C TYR A 229 -19.99 20.54 3.56
N VAL A 230 -18.67 20.42 3.42
CA VAL A 230 -18.00 19.14 3.27
C VAL A 230 -16.99 18.97 4.41
N ASP A 231 -17.09 17.86 5.12
CA ASP A 231 -16.18 17.44 6.19
C ASP A 231 -15.09 16.53 5.59
N ASN A 232 -13.84 16.90 5.81
CA ASN A 232 -12.71 16.22 5.18
C ASN A 232 -12.61 14.74 5.55
N LYS A 233 -13.11 14.31 6.73
CA LYS A 233 -13.10 12.90 7.13
C LYS A 233 -14.04 12.04 6.28
N TRP A 234 -15.21 12.58 5.95
CA TRP A 234 -16.20 11.90 5.12
C TRP A 234 -15.73 11.78 3.67
N VAL A 235 -15.11 12.82 3.12
CA VAL A 235 -14.55 12.77 1.76
C VAL A 235 -13.34 11.85 1.65
N SER A 236 -12.48 11.83 2.67
CA SER A 236 -11.30 10.95 2.69
C SER A 236 -11.66 9.46 2.82
N THR A 237 -12.93 9.14 3.07
CA THR A 237 -13.44 7.79 3.26
C THR A 237 -14.58 7.51 2.28
N PHE A 238 -15.83 7.51 2.71
CA PHE A 238 -16.95 7.01 1.92
C PHE A 238 -17.48 8.04 0.91
N SER A 239 -17.62 9.30 1.31
CA SER A 239 -18.34 10.28 0.52
C SER A 239 -17.59 10.69 -0.74
N GLY A 240 -16.25 10.58 -0.74
CA GLY A 240 -15.42 10.84 -1.90
C GLY A 240 -15.68 9.87 -3.05
N ASP A 241 -15.56 8.57 -2.77
CA ASP A 241 -15.74 7.51 -3.76
C ASP A 241 -17.21 7.35 -4.19
N LEU A 242 -18.15 7.51 -3.26
CA LEU A 242 -19.57 7.51 -3.61
C LEU A 242 -19.94 8.69 -4.52
N ALA A 243 -19.33 9.85 -4.33
CA ALA A 243 -19.49 10.96 -5.26
C ALA A 243 -18.88 10.63 -6.63
N GLU A 244 -17.68 10.03 -6.68
CA GLU A 244 -17.10 9.56 -7.96
C GLU A 244 -18.01 8.57 -8.67
N MET A 245 -18.57 7.59 -7.96
CA MET A 245 -19.55 6.65 -8.51
C MET A 245 -20.81 7.35 -9.04
N LEU A 246 -21.36 8.31 -8.30
CA LEU A 246 -22.55 9.05 -8.73
C LEU A 246 -22.25 9.88 -9.98
N ILE A 247 -21.12 10.58 -10.03
CA ILE A 247 -20.77 11.47 -11.15
C ILE A 247 -20.31 10.69 -12.38
N ILE A 248 -19.60 9.57 -12.20
CA ILE A 248 -18.95 8.84 -13.30
C ILE A 248 -19.79 7.64 -13.73
N GLN A 249 -20.25 6.79 -12.80
CA GLN A 249 -21.00 5.59 -13.18
C GLN A 249 -22.44 5.93 -13.58
N LYS A 250 -23.18 6.72 -12.80
CA LYS A 250 -24.62 6.94 -13.05
C LYS A 250 -24.98 7.39 -14.49
N PRO A 251 -24.20 8.26 -15.16
CA PRO A 251 -24.46 8.59 -16.57
C PRO A 251 -24.30 7.40 -17.53
N ILE A 252 -23.46 6.41 -17.18
CA ILE A 252 -23.15 5.21 -17.97
C ILE A 252 -24.16 4.09 -17.68
N ILE A 253 -24.52 3.89 -16.41
CA ILE A 253 -25.38 2.81 -15.93
C ILE A 253 -26.77 3.32 -15.52
N LYS A 254 -27.84 2.71 -16.05
CA LYS A 254 -29.20 3.19 -15.80
C LYS A 254 -29.75 2.79 -14.41
N ASN A 255 -29.52 1.54 -13.99
CA ASN A 255 -30.28 0.93 -12.89
C ASN A 255 -29.45 0.42 -11.70
N TYR A 256 -28.19 0.00 -11.91
CA TYR A 256 -27.41 -0.67 -10.85
C TYR A 256 -25.97 -0.16 -10.84
N TYR A 257 -25.53 0.31 -9.68
CA TYR A 257 -24.15 0.70 -9.40
C TYR A 257 -23.26 -0.55 -9.26
N SER A 258 -22.04 -0.47 -9.79
CA SER A 258 -21.04 -1.52 -9.62
C SER A 258 -20.19 -1.18 -8.40
N PHE A 259 -20.46 -1.86 -7.29
CA PHE A 259 -19.72 -1.74 -6.05
C PHE A 259 -18.73 -2.88 -5.89
N GLY A 260 -17.61 -2.60 -5.23
CA GLY A 260 -16.79 -3.61 -4.62
C GLY A 260 -16.23 -4.60 -5.62
N ILE A 261 -15.66 -4.07 -6.70
CA ILE A 261 -14.87 -4.91 -7.59
C ILE A 261 -13.69 -5.48 -6.79
N GLY A 262 -13.73 -6.78 -6.58
CA GLY A 262 -12.71 -7.53 -5.88
C GLY A 262 -11.63 -8.08 -6.82
N GLY A 263 -10.62 -8.70 -6.24
CA GLY A 263 -9.48 -9.23 -6.98
C GLY A 263 -8.62 -10.18 -6.17
N ASN A 264 -7.65 -10.79 -6.84
CA ASN A 264 -6.71 -11.74 -6.24
C ASN A 264 -5.27 -11.25 -6.43
N TRP A 265 -4.44 -11.50 -5.41
CA TRP A 265 -3.00 -11.27 -5.52
C TRP A 265 -2.34 -12.29 -6.43
N ASN A 266 -1.31 -11.85 -7.16
CA ASN A 266 -0.46 -12.71 -8.00
C ASN A 266 0.22 -13.83 -7.19
N ASP A 267 0.49 -13.57 -5.91
CA ASP A 267 1.10 -14.49 -4.99
C ASP A 267 0.54 -14.26 -3.57
N ILE A 268 0.40 -15.34 -2.80
CA ILE A 268 -0.14 -15.29 -1.43
C ILE A 268 0.95 -14.89 -0.43
N ARG A 269 2.21 -15.25 -0.70
CA ARG A 269 3.38 -15.07 0.18
C ARG A 269 4.25 -13.89 -0.25
N LEU A 270 4.33 -13.61 -1.55
CA LEU A 270 5.08 -12.47 -2.13
C LEU A 270 4.17 -11.59 -3.01
N PRO A 271 3.08 -11.04 -2.47
CA PRO A 271 2.12 -10.24 -3.24
C PRO A 271 2.80 -9.00 -3.80
N ILE A 272 2.71 -8.77 -5.11
CA ILE A 272 3.21 -7.55 -5.78
C ILE A 272 2.10 -6.87 -6.56
N ASN A 273 1.30 -7.65 -7.30
CA ASN A 273 0.20 -7.15 -8.11
C ASN A 273 -1.12 -7.74 -7.64
N HIS A 274 -2.13 -6.89 -7.49
CA HIS A 274 -3.51 -7.29 -7.21
C HIS A 274 -4.33 -7.20 -8.49
N TYR A 275 -4.85 -8.33 -8.95
CA TYR A 275 -5.59 -8.45 -10.21
C TYR A 275 -7.09 -8.43 -9.95
N LEU A 276 -7.78 -7.50 -10.59
CA LEU A 276 -9.23 -7.40 -10.53
C LEU A 276 -9.89 -8.59 -11.22
N ASN A 277 -10.95 -9.11 -10.60
CA ASN A 277 -11.73 -10.23 -11.07
C ASN A 277 -13.08 -9.73 -11.59
N VAL A 278 -13.10 -9.28 -12.85
CA VAL A 278 -14.21 -8.50 -13.43
C VAL A 278 -14.62 -9.00 -14.80
N ASP A 279 -15.89 -8.82 -15.13
CA ASP A 279 -16.41 -9.11 -16.46
C ASP A 279 -16.02 -8.04 -17.50
N ASN A 280 -16.25 -8.38 -18.76
CA ASN A 280 -15.88 -7.51 -19.87
C ASN A 280 -16.70 -6.20 -19.88
N GLU A 281 -17.93 -6.20 -19.37
CA GLU A 281 -18.76 -4.99 -19.33
C GLU A 281 -18.15 -3.94 -18.38
N VAL A 282 -17.71 -4.38 -17.21
CA VAL A 282 -16.99 -3.56 -16.24
C VAL A 282 -15.66 -3.06 -16.80
N ILE A 283 -14.92 -3.91 -17.52
CA ILE A 283 -13.65 -3.53 -18.19
C ILE A 283 -13.85 -2.45 -19.25
N GLU A 284 -14.86 -2.62 -20.10
CA GLU A 284 -15.13 -1.69 -21.19
C GLU A 284 -15.57 -0.33 -20.69
N LYS A 285 -16.45 -0.32 -19.67
CA LYS A 285 -17.03 0.88 -19.09
C LYS A 285 -16.22 1.48 -17.93
N GLU A 286 -15.14 0.82 -17.53
CA GLU A 286 -14.23 1.26 -16.46
C GLU A 286 -14.94 1.47 -15.10
N LEU A 287 -15.80 0.52 -14.70
CA LEU A 287 -16.72 0.67 -13.57
C LEU A 287 -16.12 0.34 -12.18
N TRP A 288 -14.91 0.80 -11.86
CA TRP A 288 -14.19 0.51 -10.60
C TRP A 288 -13.90 1.74 -9.74
N GLN A 289 -14.86 2.65 -9.66
CA GLN A 289 -14.74 3.87 -8.85
C GLN A 289 -14.73 3.61 -7.34
N PHE A 290 -15.14 2.42 -6.88
CA PHE A 290 -15.07 2.05 -5.46
C PHE A 290 -14.90 0.54 -5.30
N THR A 291 -13.65 0.08 -5.23
CA THR A 291 -13.30 -1.35 -5.15
C THR A 291 -13.50 -1.93 -3.74
N ASP A 292 -13.44 -3.26 -3.59
CA ASP A 292 -13.52 -3.89 -2.28
C ASP A 292 -12.41 -3.39 -1.34
N ALA A 293 -11.20 -3.21 -1.88
CA ALA A 293 -10.06 -2.74 -1.11
C ALA A 293 -10.23 -1.29 -0.65
N GLU A 294 -10.80 -0.43 -1.49
CA GLU A 294 -11.12 0.96 -1.16
C GLU A 294 -12.24 1.05 -0.12
N ILE A 295 -13.30 0.23 -0.24
CA ILE A 295 -14.37 0.15 0.76
C ILE A 295 -13.79 -0.27 2.12
N ILE A 296 -12.98 -1.33 2.15
CA ILE A 296 -12.34 -1.78 3.40
C ILE A 296 -11.42 -0.68 3.96
N GLY A 297 -10.63 -0.03 3.11
CA GLY A 297 -9.77 1.10 3.49
C GLY A 297 -10.55 2.29 4.06
N ALA A 298 -11.72 2.59 3.50
CA ALA A 298 -12.61 3.65 3.98
C ALA A 298 -13.24 3.30 5.35
N ILE A 299 -13.63 2.04 5.56
CA ILE A 299 -14.13 1.57 6.87
C ILE A 299 -13.04 1.68 7.94
N ASP A 300 -11.84 1.19 7.61
CA ASP A 300 -10.71 1.22 8.53
C ASP A 300 -10.27 2.65 8.83
N GLY A 301 -10.18 3.47 7.78
CA GLY A 301 -9.88 4.89 7.88
C GLY A 301 -10.89 5.64 8.74
N MET A 302 -12.20 5.40 8.56
CA MET A 302 -13.24 6.02 9.39
C MET A 302 -13.14 5.56 10.86
N ARG A 303 -12.91 4.27 11.10
CA ARG A 303 -12.76 3.76 12.47
C ARG A 303 -11.55 4.39 13.16
N LEU A 304 -10.40 4.43 12.48
CA LEU A 304 -9.20 5.06 13.02
C LEU A 304 -9.40 6.57 13.20
N ALA A 305 -10.11 7.23 12.28
CA ALA A 305 -10.44 8.66 12.39
C ALA A 305 -11.28 8.99 13.65
N GLN A 306 -12.21 8.12 14.04
CA GLN A 306 -13.00 8.31 15.26
C GLN A 306 -12.18 8.15 16.55
N GLU A 307 -11.13 7.32 16.51
CA GLU A 307 -10.37 6.91 17.70
C GLU A 307 -9.05 7.66 17.88
N VAL A 308 -8.42 8.11 16.79
CA VAL A 308 -7.03 8.60 16.81
C VAL A 308 -6.84 9.81 17.73
N LEU A 309 -7.85 10.69 17.85
CA LEU A 309 -7.78 11.85 18.75
C LEU A 309 -7.75 11.42 20.22
N SER A 310 -8.53 10.41 20.62
CA SER A 310 -8.54 9.93 22.00
C SER A 310 -7.23 9.19 22.35
N TRP A 311 -6.65 8.47 21.37
CA TRP A 311 -5.40 7.73 21.58
C TRP A 311 -4.19 8.65 21.64
N THR A 312 -4.14 9.68 20.79
CA THR A 312 -3.05 10.67 20.83
C THR A 312 -3.11 11.54 22.09
N GLN A 313 -4.30 11.84 22.61
CA GLN A 313 -4.47 12.56 23.88
C GLN A 313 -4.01 11.71 25.09
N SER A 314 -4.35 10.42 25.11
CA SER A 314 -3.94 9.50 26.19
C SER A 314 -2.48 9.08 26.10
N ARG A 315 -1.91 9.02 24.89
CA ARG A 315 -0.52 8.63 24.61
C ARG A 315 0.16 9.69 23.75
N ARG A 316 0.73 10.72 24.38
CA ARG A 316 1.36 11.86 23.71
C ARG A 316 2.50 11.51 22.75
N THR A 317 3.07 10.31 22.86
CA THR A 317 4.19 9.82 22.04
C THR A 317 3.78 8.69 21.08
N LEU A 318 2.47 8.48 20.87
CA LEU A 318 1.99 7.44 19.95
C LEU A 318 2.42 7.79 18.51
N ARG A 319 3.12 6.86 17.88
CA ARG A 319 3.60 6.96 16.50
C ARG A 319 2.61 6.34 15.51
N LEU A 320 2.69 6.73 14.24
CA LEU A 320 1.81 6.22 13.19
C LEU A 320 2.03 4.72 12.96
N SER A 321 3.28 4.25 12.96
CA SER A 321 3.57 2.81 12.85
C SER A 321 2.92 2.00 13.98
N GLN A 322 2.95 2.51 15.21
CA GLN A 322 2.34 1.88 16.37
C GLN A 322 0.81 1.86 16.29
N LEU A 323 0.21 2.95 15.79
CA LEU A 323 -1.23 3.01 15.54
C LEU A 323 -1.66 1.92 14.56
N LEU A 324 -1.01 1.86 13.39
CA LEU A 324 -1.31 0.90 12.34
C LEU A 324 -1.03 -0.54 12.79
N GLU A 325 0.08 -0.78 13.49
CA GLU A 325 0.42 -2.08 14.05
C GLU A 325 -0.62 -2.55 15.06
N SER A 326 -1.12 -1.66 15.93
CA SER A 326 -2.17 -2.01 16.90
C SER A 326 -3.53 -2.30 16.26
N TYR A 327 -3.77 -1.77 15.06
CA TYR A 327 -5.03 -1.92 14.34
C TYR A 327 -5.07 -3.19 13.47
N TYR A 328 -3.98 -3.46 12.76
CA TYR A 328 -3.87 -4.56 11.79
C TYR A 328 -3.14 -5.80 12.31
N THR A 329 -2.47 -5.70 13.46
CA THR A 329 -1.68 -6.82 14.00
C THR A 329 -2.00 -7.08 15.46
N ASN A 330 -1.65 -8.29 15.90
CA ASN A 330 -1.78 -8.72 17.30
C ASN A 330 -0.53 -8.41 18.15
N ARG A 331 0.47 -7.69 17.63
CA ARG A 331 1.80 -7.57 18.28
C ARG A 331 1.81 -6.69 19.53
N CYS A 332 0.85 -5.78 19.71
CA CYS A 332 0.96 -4.72 20.72
C CYS A 332 0.10 -4.85 21.98
N THR A 333 -0.75 -5.87 22.10
CA THR A 333 -1.72 -5.93 23.21
C THR A 333 -2.05 -7.36 23.63
N SER A 334 -2.04 -7.65 24.94
CA SER A 334 -2.50 -8.94 25.50
C SER A 334 -3.99 -9.20 25.25
N HIS A 335 -4.74 -8.16 24.89
CA HIS A 335 -6.15 -8.23 24.49
C HIS A 335 -6.34 -7.44 23.21
N LEU A 336 -7.15 -7.96 22.29
CA LEU A 336 -7.43 -7.29 21.05
C LEU A 336 -8.02 -5.89 21.27
N HIS A 337 -7.43 -4.88 20.63
CA HIS A 337 -7.89 -3.51 20.77
C HIS A 337 -9.39 -3.39 20.40
N PRO A 338 -10.20 -2.60 21.12
CA PRO A 338 -11.61 -2.39 20.79
C PRO A 338 -11.85 -1.94 19.35
N ALA A 339 -10.88 -1.27 18.73
CA ALA A 339 -10.92 -0.76 17.37
C ALA A 339 -10.25 -1.67 16.32
N HIS A 340 -9.82 -2.89 16.65
CA HIS A 340 -9.05 -3.75 15.76
C HIS A 340 -9.78 -4.16 14.46
N ALA A 341 -9.06 -4.34 13.35
CA ALA A 341 -9.59 -4.59 12.01
C ALA A 341 -10.61 -5.74 11.90
N SER A 342 -10.43 -6.81 12.68
CA SER A 342 -11.37 -7.94 12.76
C SER A 342 -12.81 -7.57 13.12
N LYS A 343 -13.03 -6.42 13.77
CA LYS A 343 -14.33 -5.95 14.26
C LYS A 343 -15.03 -4.99 13.29
N ARG A 344 -14.55 -4.88 12.03
CA ARG A 344 -15.14 -4.02 10.98
C ARG A 344 -16.66 -4.11 10.87
N LYS A 345 -17.23 -5.32 10.92
CA LYS A 345 -18.68 -5.53 10.82
C LYS A 345 -19.46 -4.76 11.89
N LEU A 346 -18.97 -4.82 13.13
CA LEU A 346 -19.57 -4.09 14.26
C LEU A 346 -19.44 -2.58 14.03
N PHE A 347 -18.23 -2.09 13.72
CA PHE A 347 -18.01 -0.65 13.51
C PHE A 347 -18.80 -0.09 12.35
N PHE A 348 -18.88 -0.81 11.24
CA PHE A 348 -19.65 -0.38 10.09
C PHE A 348 -21.13 -0.20 10.46
N SER A 349 -21.70 -1.15 11.20
CA SER A 349 -23.07 -1.06 11.68
C SER A 349 -23.29 0.11 12.66
N GLU A 350 -22.28 0.47 13.47
CA GLU A 350 -22.34 1.64 14.36
C GLU A 350 -22.30 2.94 13.56
N ILE A 351 -21.36 3.07 12.61
CA ILE A 351 -21.20 4.26 11.76
C ILE A 351 -22.50 4.52 10.99
N MET A 352 -23.04 3.50 10.30
CA MET A 352 -24.26 3.63 9.48
C MET A 352 -25.53 3.93 10.29
N ARG A 353 -25.59 3.61 11.59
CA ARG A 353 -26.73 3.94 12.46
C ARG A 353 -26.65 5.34 13.08
N SER A 354 -25.46 5.93 13.10
CA SER A 354 -25.15 7.09 13.94
C SER A 354 -25.13 8.42 13.20
N ASP A 355 -25.13 8.43 11.86
CA ASP A 355 -24.91 9.66 11.10
C ASP A 355 -25.93 9.90 9.97
N ASP A 356 -26.98 10.65 10.29
CA ASP A 356 -27.96 11.17 9.32
C ASP A 356 -27.30 12.08 8.25
N LYS A 357 -26.06 12.53 8.45
CA LYS A 357 -25.34 13.42 7.54
C LYS A 357 -24.62 12.69 6.42
N PHE A 358 -24.60 11.36 6.42
CA PHE A 358 -23.84 10.63 5.41
C PHE A 358 -24.32 10.94 3.98
N VAL A 359 -25.64 10.95 3.76
CA VAL A 359 -26.26 11.34 2.48
C VAL A 359 -25.93 12.80 2.14
N GLU A 360 -26.02 13.71 3.11
CA GLU A 360 -25.69 15.13 2.91
C GLU A 360 -24.23 15.32 2.47
N GLN A 361 -23.29 14.55 3.03
CA GLN A 361 -21.87 14.62 2.66
C GLN A 361 -21.63 14.08 1.25
N VAL A 362 -22.30 12.99 0.85
CA VAL A 362 -22.25 12.46 -0.53
C VAL A 362 -22.82 13.50 -1.51
N GLN A 363 -23.99 14.06 -1.21
CA GLN A 363 -24.62 15.10 -2.02
C GLN A 363 -23.70 16.32 -2.15
N SER A 364 -23.19 16.81 -1.02
CA SER A 364 -22.39 18.03 -0.97
C SER A 364 -21.11 17.90 -1.80
N PHE A 365 -20.39 16.78 -1.63
CA PHE A 365 -19.17 16.56 -2.38
C PHE A 365 -19.43 16.23 -3.86
N SER A 366 -20.55 15.55 -4.19
CA SER A 366 -20.95 15.27 -5.58
C SER A 366 -21.17 16.54 -6.39
N HIS A 367 -21.79 17.57 -5.82
CA HIS A 367 -21.94 18.86 -6.51
C HIS A 367 -20.59 19.53 -6.78
N ILE A 368 -19.67 19.54 -5.83
CA ILE A 368 -18.32 20.08 -6.03
C ILE A 368 -17.59 19.31 -7.12
N LEU A 369 -17.65 17.98 -7.08
CA LEU A 369 -17.01 17.11 -8.05
C LEU A 369 -17.62 17.27 -9.45
N ALA A 370 -18.94 17.42 -9.56
CA ALA A 370 -19.64 17.68 -10.82
C ALA A 370 -19.20 18.98 -11.49
N ASP A 371 -18.96 20.03 -10.69
CA ASP A 371 -18.41 21.31 -11.17
C ASP A 371 -16.95 21.17 -11.59
N TYR A 372 -16.18 20.36 -10.88
CA TYR A 372 -14.78 20.06 -11.21
C TYR A 372 -14.64 19.13 -12.44
N MET A 373 -15.65 18.32 -12.73
CA MET A 373 -15.68 17.29 -13.80
C MET A 373 -16.85 17.49 -14.77
N PRO A 374 -16.98 18.63 -15.46
CA PRO A 374 -18.15 18.96 -16.28
C PRO A 374 -18.35 18.01 -17.48
N ASN A 375 -17.30 17.30 -17.89
CA ASN A 375 -17.36 16.35 -19.01
C ASN A 375 -18.04 15.02 -18.63
N TYR A 376 -18.17 14.70 -17.34
CA TYR A 376 -18.75 13.43 -16.89
C TYR A 376 -20.25 13.55 -16.64
N ILE A 377 -20.74 14.71 -16.22
CA ILE A 377 -22.15 14.92 -15.88
C ILE A 377 -22.66 16.26 -16.43
N ILE A 378 -23.77 16.18 -17.18
CA ILE A 378 -24.43 17.37 -17.73
C ILE A 378 -25.61 17.79 -16.84
N ASN A 379 -26.42 16.83 -16.38
CA ASN A 379 -27.58 17.11 -15.55
C ASN A 379 -27.28 16.92 -14.06
N LYS A 380 -27.01 18.01 -13.35
CA LYS A 380 -26.76 18.01 -11.89
C LYS A 380 -28.01 17.78 -11.05
N SER A 381 -29.21 17.86 -11.62
CA SER A 381 -30.46 17.62 -10.87
C SER A 381 -30.57 16.19 -10.33
N ILE A 382 -29.83 15.26 -10.93
CA ILE A 382 -29.82 13.85 -10.54
C ILE A 382 -29.10 13.59 -9.22
N ILE A 383 -28.20 14.50 -8.81
CA ILE A 383 -27.34 14.33 -7.63
C ILE A 383 -28.19 14.16 -6.37
N ASN A 384 -29.12 15.08 -6.14
CA ASN A 384 -29.96 15.05 -4.94
C ASN A 384 -30.84 13.78 -4.91
N THR A 385 -31.43 13.41 -6.05
CA THR A 385 -32.34 12.26 -6.14
C THR A 385 -31.67 10.89 -6.05
N GLU A 386 -30.40 10.78 -6.48
CA GLU A 386 -29.69 9.49 -6.50
C GLU A 386 -28.77 9.27 -5.30
N SER A 387 -28.51 10.31 -4.50
CA SER A 387 -27.59 10.19 -3.36
C SER A 387 -28.12 9.28 -2.25
N GLU A 388 -29.43 9.30 -1.97
CA GLU A 388 -30.04 8.34 -1.03
C GLU A 388 -29.89 6.91 -1.55
N ARG A 389 -30.25 6.70 -2.82
CA ARG A 389 -30.19 5.38 -3.45
C ARG A 389 -28.78 4.79 -3.50
N ILE A 390 -27.77 5.59 -3.80
CA ILE A 390 -26.39 5.09 -3.87
C ILE A 390 -25.87 4.73 -2.46
N VAL A 391 -26.24 5.50 -1.44
CA VAL A 391 -25.90 5.23 -0.04
C VAL A 391 -26.60 3.95 0.45
N ASP A 392 -27.88 3.77 0.13
CA ASP A 392 -28.63 2.55 0.49
C ASP A 392 -28.01 1.32 -0.17
N ASN A 393 -27.75 1.37 -1.48
CA ASN A 393 -27.11 0.27 -2.20
C ASN A 393 -25.70 -0.03 -1.66
N PHE A 394 -24.95 1.00 -1.27
CA PHE A 394 -23.63 0.83 -0.65
C PHE A 394 -23.73 0.13 0.70
N ASN A 395 -24.66 0.55 1.56
CA ASN A 395 -24.89 -0.06 2.87
C ASN A 395 -25.31 -1.53 2.72
N ASP A 396 -26.21 -1.82 1.78
CA ASP A 396 -26.61 -3.18 1.44
C ASP A 396 -25.44 -4.02 0.92
N TYR A 397 -24.61 -3.44 0.05
CA TYR A 397 -23.41 -4.11 -0.47
C TYR A 397 -22.42 -4.45 0.65
N ALA A 398 -22.00 -3.44 1.41
CA ALA A 398 -20.99 -3.58 2.45
C ALA A 398 -21.45 -4.54 3.56
N SER A 399 -22.70 -4.43 4.01
CA SER A 399 -23.24 -5.27 5.09
C SER A 399 -23.45 -6.72 4.69
N ASN A 400 -23.97 -6.97 3.48
CA ASN A 400 -24.44 -8.31 3.08
C ASN A 400 -23.44 -9.10 2.24
N TYR A 401 -22.48 -8.44 1.57
CA TYR A 401 -21.57 -9.09 0.63
C TYR A 401 -20.11 -8.98 1.08
N LEU A 402 -19.68 -7.80 1.54
CA LEU A 402 -18.29 -7.58 1.94
C LEU A 402 -18.00 -8.03 3.38
N LEU A 403 -18.83 -7.63 4.35
CA LEU A 403 -18.63 -7.87 5.78
C LEU A 403 -19.42 -9.08 6.30
N THR A 404 -19.41 -10.17 5.54
CA THR A 404 -20.25 -11.36 5.80
C THR A 404 -19.88 -12.07 7.11
N GLN A 405 -18.59 -12.17 7.45
CA GLN A 405 -18.09 -12.85 8.65
C GLN A 405 -17.09 -11.99 9.43
N GLU A 406 -17.05 -12.16 10.75
CA GLU A 406 -15.94 -11.65 11.57
C GLU A 406 -14.65 -12.36 11.13
N GLN A 407 -13.62 -11.57 10.85
CA GLN A 407 -12.37 -12.10 10.34
C GLN A 407 -11.61 -12.83 11.46
N PHE A 408 -11.21 -14.08 11.18
CA PHE A 408 -10.58 -14.99 12.14
C PHE A 408 -9.31 -14.41 12.74
N HIS A 409 -9.10 -14.64 14.03
CA HIS A 409 -7.97 -14.12 14.80
C HIS A 409 -6.91 -15.20 15.00
N GLU A 410 -5.66 -14.89 14.67
CA GLU A 410 -4.51 -15.71 15.09
C GLU A 410 -4.26 -15.54 16.60
N GLU A 411 -3.92 -16.62 17.30
CA GLU A 411 -3.69 -16.59 18.76
C GLU A 411 -2.54 -15.64 19.13
N ILE A 412 -2.72 -14.89 20.23
CA ILE A 412 -1.70 -13.97 20.76
C ILE A 412 -0.63 -14.80 21.46
N HIS A 413 0.51 -15.01 20.79
CA HIS A 413 1.67 -15.64 21.41
C HIS A 413 2.69 -14.59 21.85
N THR A 414 3.14 -14.67 23.11
CA THR A 414 4.32 -13.93 23.56
C THR A 414 5.53 -14.41 22.77
N LYS A 415 6.14 -13.53 21.98
CA LYS A 415 7.31 -13.85 21.18
C LYS A 415 8.59 -13.60 21.98
N MET A 416 9.52 -14.55 21.91
CA MET A 416 10.83 -14.43 22.55
C MET A 416 11.78 -13.63 21.66
N LYS A 417 12.62 -12.80 22.27
CA LYS A 417 13.69 -12.07 21.56
C LYS A 417 14.86 -13.02 21.31
N ILE A 418 15.13 -13.35 20.06
CA ILE A 418 16.20 -14.30 19.68
C ILE A 418 17.09 -13.71 18.59
N ARG A 419 18.34 -14.21 18.51
CA ARG A 419 19.18 -14.03 17.33
C ARG A 419 19.21 -15.35 16.60
N MET A 420 18.66 -15.37 15.40
CA MET A 420 18.53 -16.58 14.59
C MET A 420 19.56 -16.62 13.47
N ASN A 421 20.38 -17.66 13.43
CA ASN A 421 21.21 -17.98 12.27
C ASN A 421 20.51 -19.07 11.46
N VAL A 422 20.17 -18.79 10.21
CA VAL A 422 19.60 -19.77 9.29
C VAL A 422 20.65 -20.12 8.24
N ILE A 423 21.04 -21.38 8.22
CA ILE A 423 21.86 -21.96 7.17
C ILE A 423 20.95 -22.77 6.28
N TYR A 424 21.02 -22.55 4.97
CA TYR A 424 20.27 -23.37 4.03
C TYR A 424 21.20 -23.97 2.98
N ASP A 425 20.85 -25.16 2.53
CA ASP A 425 21.48 -25.81 1.39
C ASP A 425 20.98 -25.18 0.08
N ASN A 426 21.89 -24.84 -0.86
CA ASN A 426 21.54 -24.20 -2.13
C ASN A 426 20.79 -25.14 -3.12
N THR A 427 20.36 -26.33 -2.67
CA THR A 427 19.45 -27.21 -3.41
C THR A 427 17.99 -26.77 -3.33
N TRP A 428 17.62 -25.91 -2.39
CA TRP A 428 16.29 -25.29 -2.34
C TRP A 428 16.10 -24.31 -3.50
N SER A 429 14.86 -24.15 -3.99
CA SER A 429 14.57 -23.06 -4.91
C SER A 429 14.64 -21.70 -4.21
N GLU A 430 15.07 -20.66 -4.93
CA GLU A 430 15.16 -19.30 -4.37
C GLU A 430 13.82 -18.81 -3.81
N TYR A 431 12.73 -19.14 -4.51
CA TYR A 431 11.37 -18.76 -4.12
C TYR A 431 10.91 -19.47 -2.84
N GLU A 432 11.08 -20.79 -2.76
CA GLU A 432 10.68 -21.56 -1.56
C GLU A 432 11.50 -21.14 -0.34
N THR A 433 12.81 -20.90 -0.54
CA THR A 433 13.68 -20.46 0.55
C THR A 433 13.28 -19.07 1.04
N LEU A 434 13.10 -18.11 0.14
CA LEU A 434 12.69 -16.76 0.51
C LEU A 434 11.35 -16.76 1.25
N THR A 435 10.35 -17.47 0.72
CA THR A 435 9.03 -17.52 1.35
C THR A 435 9.07 -18.18 2.73
N PHE A 436 9.89 -19.22 2.91
CA PHE A 436 10.14 -19.82 4.21
C PHE A 436 10.81 -18.83 5.17
N LEU A 437 11.86 -18.13 4.72
CA LEU A 437 12.62 -17.17 5.53
C LEU A 437 11.74 -16.00 6.00
N LEU A 438 10.87 -15.48 5.14
CA LEU A 438 9.96 -14.38 5.51
C LEU A 438 8.89 -14.85 6.52
N GLU A 439 8.29 -16.02 6.32
CA GLU A 439 7.33 -16.60 7.27
C GLU A 439 8.00 -16.87 8.63
N LEU A 440 9.22 -17.39 8.61
CA LEU A 440 10.01 -17.62 9.83
C LEU A 440 10.33 -16.30 10.54
N ALA A 441 10.78 -15.29 9.78
CA ALA A 441 11.10 -13.96 10.29
C ALA A 441 9.87 -13.31 10.95
N GLU A 442 8.69 -13.44 10.35
CA GLU A 442 7.44 -12.95 10.93
C GLU A 442 7.09 -13.68 12.23
N ARG A 443 7.22 -15.02 12.25
CA ARG A 443 6.91 -15.85 13.43
C ARG A 443 7.79 -15.53 14.62
N ILE A 444 9.08 -15.29 14.39
CA ILE A 444 10.04 -14.93 15.46
C ILE A 444 10.04 -13.42 15.76
N ASP A 445 9.22 -12.64 15.04
CA ASP A 445 9.14 -11.18 15.14
C ASP A 445 10.49 -10.49 14.93
N VAL A 446 11.09 -10.77 13.77
CA VAL A 446 12.23 -9.99 13.27
C VAL A 446 11.79 -8.54 13.15
N SER A 447 12.37 -7.68 13.98
CA SER A 447 12.08 -6.25 14.01
C SER A 447 13.18 -5.53 14.79
N TYR A 448 13.22 -4.19 14.69
CA TYR A 448 14.19 -3.38 15.43
C TYR A 448 14.11 -3.57 16.97
N HIS A 449 12.94 -3.93 17.50
CA HIS A 449 12.73 -4.14 18.93
C HIS A 449 12.59 -5.62 19.32
N GLY A 450 12.44 -6.51 18.33
CA GLY A 450 12.25 -7.94 18.50
C GLY A 450 13.52 -8.71 18.19
N SER A 451 13.37 -9.78 17.41
CA SER A 451 14.43 -10.70 17.04
C SER A 451 15.27 -10.20 15.86
N SER A 452 16.41 -10.84 15.61
CA SER A 452 17.19 -10.66 14.38
C SER A 452 17.44 -11.99 13.66
N ILE A 453 17.67 -11.91 12.36
CA ILE A 453 17.94 -13.05 11.50
C ILE A 453 19.19 -12.84 10.64
N THR A 454 20.07 -13.83 10.64
CA THR A 454 21.24 -13.91 9.76
C THR A 454 21.06 -15.12 8.86
N VAL A 455 21.23 -14.95 7.54
CA VAL A 455 21.08 -16.02 6.54
C VAL A 455 22.43 -16.32 5.93
N ILE A 456 22.81 -17.59 5.94
CA ILE A 456 24.13 -18.08 5.56
C ILE A 456 23.97 -19.17 4.48
N ALA A 457 24.72 -19.05 3.39
CA ALA A 457 24.79 -20.05 2.34
C ALA A 457 25.49 -21.32 2.86
N GLY A 458 24.90 -22.49 2.61
CA GLY A 458 25.38 -23.75 3.16
C GLY A 458 26.66 -24.28 2.52
N ASP A 459 27.10 -23.77 1.37
CA ASP A 459 28.25 -24.25 0.65
C ASP A 459 29.59 -23.75 1.24
N ILE A 460 29.85 -22.44 1.12
CA ILE A 460 31.09 -21.77 1.53
C ILE A 460 30.87 -21.02 2.86
N GLY A 461 29.65 -21.08 3.40
CA GLY A 461 29.25 -20.34 4.59
C GLY A 461 29.16 -18.83 4.36
N ASN A 462 28.97 -18.36 3.12
CA ASN A 462 28.90 -16.92 2.83
C ASN A 462 27.65 -16.32 3.48
N ILE A 463 27.80 -15.14 4.09
CA ILE A 463 26.68 -14.45 4.72
C ILE A 463 25.91 -13.71 3.62
N ILE A 464 24.66 -14.11 3.42
CA ILE A 464 23.75 -13.49 2.46
C ILE A 464 23.05 -12.29 3.10
N VAL A 465 22.58 -12.49 4.33
CA VAL A 465 21.92 -11.46 5.14
C VAL A 465 22.54 -11.49 6.52
N LYS A 466 22.96 -10.34 7.06
CA LYS A 466 23.64 -10.25 8.36
C LYS A 466 22.80 -9.45 9.36
N ASP A 467 22.52 -10.03 10.53
CA ASP A 467 21.82 -9.41 11.67
C ASP A 467 20.63 -8.53 11.24
N CYS A 468 19.80 -9.06 10.36
CA CYS A 468 18.69 -8.32 9.78
C CYS A 468 17.57 -8.16 10.80
N LYS A 469 17.04 -6.93 10.87
CA LYS A 469 16.00 -6.49 11.84
C LYS A 469 14.74 -5.97 11.13
N SER A 470 14.55 -6.33 9.87
CA SER A 470 13.38 -5.97 9.06
C SER A 470 13.08 -7.06 8.04
N ILE A 471 11.81 -7.42 7.88
CA ILE A 471 11.38 -8.36 6.85
C ILE A 471 11.67 -7.79 5.45
N GLY A 472 11.52 -6.48 5.28
CA GLY A 472 11.90 -5.80 4.05
C GLY A 472 13.39 -5.97 3.71
N GLU A 473 14.28 -5.66 4.66
CA GLU A 473 15.73 -5.80 4.44
C GLU A 473 16.13 -7.24 4.12
N LEU A 474 15.50 -8.23 4.78
CA LEU A 474 15.67 -9.65 4.47
C LEU A 474 15.29 -9.95 3.01
N PHE A 475 14.12 -9.46 2.57
CA PHE A 475 13.67 -9.62 1.18
C PHE A 475 14.64 -8.98 0.18
N TYR A 476 15.04 -7.73 0.41
CA TYR A 476 15.90 -7.00 -0.52
C TYR A 476 17.29 -7.63 -0.63
N ASN A 477 17.95 -7.91 0.50
CA ASN A 477 19.28 -8.50 0.52
C ASN A 477 19.27 -9.89 -0.11
N TRP A 478 18.22 -10.69 0.13
CA TRP A 478 18.04 -11.97 -0.54
C TRP A 478 17.89 -11.81 -2.06
N ARG A 479 16.97 -10.97 -2.52
CA ARG A 479 16.65 -10.80 -3.95
C ARG A 479 17.78 -10.19 -4.78
N THR A 480 18.69 -9.48 -4.14
CA THR A 480 19.86 -8.85 -4.78
C THR A 480 21.11 -9.70 -4.68
N TYR A 481 21.11 -10.75 -3.86
CA TYR A 481 22.23 -11.68 -3.74
C TYR A 481 22.32 -12.59 -4.97
N VAL A 482 23.56 -12.88 -5.39
CA VAL A 482 23.84 -13.83 -6.47
C VAL A 482 23.95 -15.22 -5.87
N HIS A 483 22.94 -16.05 -6.09
CA HIS A 483 22.92 -17.41 -5.56
C HIS A 483 23.78 -18.35 -6.41
N ASP A 484 24.83 -18.91 -5.80
CA ASP A 484 25.65 -19.95 -6.39
C ASP A 484 25.04 -21.35 -6.15
N ARG A 485 25.26 -22.26 -7.09
CA ARG A 485 24.83 -23.66 -6.98
C ARG A 485 25.94 -24.49 -6.33
N GLY A 486 25.96 -24.48 -5.01
CA GLY A 486 26.85 -25.31 -4.19
C GLY A 486 26.08 -26.32 -3.35
N THR A 487 26.68 -27.47 -3.04
CA THR A 487 26.13 -28.39 -2.03
C THR A 487 26.64 -28.00 -0.65
N MET A 488 25.82 -28.24 0.37
CA MET A 488 26.19 -27.89 1.74
C MET A 488 27.44 -28.65 2.27
N LEU A 489 28.38 -27.91 2.88
CA LEU A 489 29.61 -28.45 3.52
C LEU A 489 29.56 -28.25 5.05
N LEU A 490 28.88 -29.16 5.75
CA LEU A 490 28.54 -28.98 7.17
C LEU A 490 29.75 -28.75 8.11
N PRO A 491 30.88 -29.48 8.01
CA PRO A 491 32.03 -29.25 8.89
C PRO A 491 32.62 -27.83 8.75
N GLU A 492 32.73 -27.32 7.52
CA GLU A 492 33.28 -25.99 7.24
C GLU A 492 32.37 -24.88 7.78
N ILE A 493 31.06 -25.02 7.59
CA ILE A 493 30.07 -24.08 8.10
C ILE A 493 30.10 -24.03 9.63
N LEU A 494 30.13 -25.19 10.29
CA LEU A 494 30.17 -25.25 11.75
C LEU A 494 31.45 -24.61 12.31
N ALA A 495 32.58 -24.75 11.61
CA ALA A 495 33.83 -24.11 12.00
C ALA A 495 33.73 -22.59 11.87
N LYS A 496 33.12 -22.12 10.77
CA LYS A 496 32.87 -20.70 10.51
C LYS A 496 31.90 -20.10 11.52
N LEU A 497 30.81 -20.80 11.84
CA LEU A 497 29.85 -20.39 12.88
C LEU A 497 30.52 -20.26 14.24
N ASN A 498 31.37 -21.22 14.62
CA ASN A 498 32.08 -21.14 15.90
C ASN A 498 32.98 -19.91 15.94
N LYS A 499 33.70 -19.63 14.85
CA LYS A 499 34.52 -18.42 14.73
C LYS A 499 33.68 -17.15 14.85
N MET A 500 32.56 -17.04 14.13
CA MET A 500 31.65 -15.90 14.22
C MET A 500 31.13 -15.69 15.65
N THR A 501 30.74 -16.78 16.32
CA THR A 501 30.25 -16.73 17.71
C THR A 501 31.32 -16.23 18.67
N ILE A 502 32.58 -16.63 18.47
CA ILE A 502 33.72 -16.16 19.28
C ILE A 502 33.98 -14.67 19.02
N ASP A 503 34.01 -14.26 17.75
CA ASP A 503 34.26 -12.87 17.35
C ASP A 503 33.17 -11.94 17.92
N GLU A 504 31.90 -12.34 17.85
CA GLU A 504 30.78 -11.55 18.39
C GLU A 504 30.85 -11.40 19.92
N LYS A 505 31.16 -12.48 20.65
CA LYS A 505 31.34 -12.42 22.11
C LYS A 505 32.46 -11.48 22.55
N SER A 506 33.45 -11.26 21.68
CA SER A 506 34.55 -10.34 21.94
C SER A 506 34.22 -8.87 21.67
N SER A 507 33.17 -8.60 20.88
CA SER A 507 32.81 -7.25 20.41
C SER A 507 31.70 -6.55 21.20
N VAL A 508 30.98 -7.25 22.07
CA VAL A 508 29.79 -6.72 22.75
C VAL A 508 30.12 -6.28 24.18
N GLU A 509 30.04 -4.98 24.45
CA GLU A 509 30.23 -4.39 25.80
C GLU A 509 29.00 -4.56 26.74
N ASP A 510 27.83 -4.91 26.21
CA ASP A 510 26.62 -5.20 27.01
C ASP A 510 25.86 -6.43 26.46
N PRO A 511 25.76 -7.54 27.22
CA PRO A 511 25.05 -8.72 26.77
C PRO A 511 23.54 -8.47 26.85
N GLU A 512 22.94 -7.94 25.79
CA GLU A 512 21.50 -8.05 25.63
C GLU A 512 21.13 -9.55 25.67
N TRP A 513 20.07 -9.88 26.42
CA TRP A 513 19.58 -11.21 26.81
C TRP A 513 18.98 -12.00 25.64
N PHE A 514 19.64 -12.03 24.49
CA PHE A 514 19.21 -12.83 23.35
C PHE A 514 19.58 -14.30 23.53
N THR A 515 18.65 -15.19 23.20
CA THR A 515 18.98 -16.59 22.94
C THR A 515 19.46 -16.72 21.51
N ASP A 516 20.67 -17.25 21.32
CA ASP A 516 21.21 -17.59 20.00
C ASP A 516 20.66 -18.93 19.55
N ILE A 517 20.02 -18.96 18.38
CA ILE A 517 19.45 -20.17 17.79
C ILE A 517 19.99 -20.33 16.38
N THR A 518 20.59 -21.49 16.09
CA THR A 518 21.03 -21.85 14.74
C THR A 518 20.12 -22.92 14.17
N VAL A 519 19.53 -22.66 13.02
CA VAL A 519 18.71 -23.60 12.24
C VAL A 519 19.48 -23.95 10.97
N ILE A 520 19.62 -25.25 10.72
CA ILE A 520 20.30 -25.79 9.54
C ILE A 520 19.26 -26.52 8.68
N LEU A 521 19.10 -26.09 7.43
CA LEU A 521 18.11 -26.59 6.49
C LEU A 521 18.78 -27.34 5.34
N GLY A 522 18.71 -28.67 5.34
CA GLY A 522 19.12 -29.50 4.21
C GLY A 522 17.90 -30.11 3.51
N MET A 523 17.80 -30.01 2.17
CA MET A 523 16.72 -30.64 1.40
C MET A 523 17.16 -31.95 0.77
N SER A 524 18.25 -31.93 0.00
CA SER A 524 18.76 -33.11 -0.72
C SER A 524 20.26 -33.32 -0.61
N THR A 525 20.95 -32.57 0.26
CA THR A 525 22.38 -32.82 0.51
C THR A 525 22.58 -34.21 1.09
N SER A 526 23.34 -35.06 0.40
CA SER A 526 23.86 -36.29 0.97
C SER A 526 25.10 -35.96 1.79
N LEU A 527 25.01 -36.12 3.12
CA LEU A 527 26.18 -36.09 3.99
C LEU A 527 26.86 -37.46 3.93
N ASP A 528 28.16 -37.49 3.67
CA ASP A 528 28.93 -38.72 3.75
C ASP A 528 29.29 -39.08 5.21
N ASP A 529 29.73 -40.31 5.45
CA ASP A 529 30.06 -40.80 6.80
C ASP A 529 31.21 -40.00 7.46
N GLN A 530 32.09 -39.41 6.65
CA GLN A 530 33.22 -38.62 7.12
C GLN A 530 32.75 -37.23 7.58
N ASP A 531 31.92 -36.56 6.78
CA ASP A 531 31.29 -35.28 7.12
C ASP A 531 30.48 -35.37 8.41
N ILE A 532 29.75 -36.47 8.62
CA ILE A 532 29.00 -36.72 9.85
C ILE A 532 29.96 -36.83 11.04
N THR A 533 31.05 -37.59 10.89
CA THR A 533 32.03 -37.81 11.95
C THR A 533 32.76 -36.52 12.34
N ASP A 534 33.18 -35.73 11.36
CA ASP A 534 33.87 -34.45 11.55
C ASP A 534 32.94 -33.41 12.17
N SER A 535 31.70 -33.32 11.68
CA SER A 535 30.67 -32.44 12.24
C SER A 535 30.35 -32.80 13.70
N MET A 536 30.21 -34.08 14.03
CA MET A 536 29.95 -34.53 15.41
C MET A 536 31.11 -34.24 16.35
N THR A 537 32.35 -34.35 15.86
CA THR A 537 33.55 -34.03 16.64
C THR A 537 33.61 -32.53 16.92
N LEU A 538 33.29 -31.70 15.92
CA LEU A 538 33.28 -30.25 16.06
C LEU A 538 32.15 -29.78 16.98
N LEU A 539 30.94 -30.32 16.87
CA LEU A 539 29.83 -30.01 17.78
C LEU A 539 30.15 -30.34 19.23
N LYS A 540 30.84 -31.47 19.49
CA LYS A 540 31.31 -31.81 20.84
C LYS A 540 32.31 -30.77 21.36
N SER A 541 33.25 -30.33 20.52
CA SER A 541 34.21 -29.27 20.85
C SER A 541 33.51 -27.95 21.18
N ILE A 542 32.56 -27.52 20.33
CA ILE A 542 31.76 -26.30 20.54
C ILE A 542 30.98 -26.38 21.85
N LYS A 543 30.38 -27.53 22.18
CA LYS A 543 29.65 -27.75 23.43
C LYS A 543 30.55 -27.71 24.66
N GLN A 544 31.75 -28.29 24.58
CA GLN A 544 32.74 -28.21 25.66
C GLN A 544 33.17 -26.76 25.93
N GLN A 545 33.29 -25.95 24.87
CA GLN A 545 33.60 -24.53 24.98
C GLN A 545 32.40 -23.68 25.45
N ASN A 546 31.17 -24.15 25.23
CA ASN A 546 29.93 -23.43 25.52
C ASN A 546 28.88 -24.35 26.20
N PRO A 547 28.99 -24.61 27.53
CA PRO A 547 28.17 -25.61 28.22
C PRO A 547 26.65 -25.32 28.26
N GLY A 548 26.21 -24.14 27.83
CA GLY A 548 24.79 -23.76 27.73
C GLY A 548 24.06 -24.17 26.43
N ILE A 549 24.76 -24.75 25.45
CA ILE A 549 24.16 -25.13 24.14
C ILE A 549 23.45 -26.49 24.26
N ASN A 550 22.13 -26.52 24.00
CA ASN A 550 21.32 -27.74 23.90
C ASN A 550 21.09 -28.11 22.43
N ASN A 551 21.51 -29.32 22.02
CA ASN A 551 21.20 -29.88 20.71
C ASN A 551 19.90 -30.69 20.81
N LYS A 552 18.91 -30.38 19.97
CA LYS A 552 17.73 -31.21 19.74
C LYS A 552 17.65 -31.59 18.28
#